data_AF-A0A9P4SFF7-F1
#
_entry.id   AF-A0A9P4SFF7-F1
#
_cell.length_a   1.000
_cell.length_b   1.000
_cell.length_c   1.000
_cell.angle_alpha   90.00
_cell.angle_beta   90.00
_cell.angle_gamma   90.00
#
_symmetry.space_group_name_H-M   'P 1'
#
loop_
_entity.id
_entity.type
_entity.pdbx_description
1 polymer ?
#
loop_
_entity_poly.entity_id
_entity_poly.type
_entity_poly.pdbx_seq_one_letter_code
_entity_poly.pdbx_strand_id
1 'polypeptide(L)'
;MEPSLLADNISPENIKFNVGKYHFHVKQSLQELDQWRRKVIPGIVQERLKDGDAYLEKPEVEKLVEWKLRHGTYRPKLASLVTSNSAEDIEEATRSAFEQYIKDEDAAAAVKALTKLKGIGPATASLLLSCYDPVRVPFFSDELFRYVNFEDKKAKGWDRKIGYTMKEYKSLVERVDVVRKRAHLEYGADISAISIEELAYVLG
;
A
#
# COMPACT_ATOMS: atom_id res chain seq x y z
N MET A 1 -15.42 -25.48 -12.78
CA MET A 1 -14.36 -24.51 -13.10
C MET A 1 -13.56 -24.31 -11.83
N GLU A 2 -12.23 -24.39 -11.89
CA GLU A 2 -11.42 -23.99 -10.73
C GLU A 2 -11.66 -22.50 -10.42
N PRO A 3 -11.72 -22.11 -9.15
CA PRO A 3 -11.87 -20.72 -8.77
C PRO A 3 -10.73 -19.88 -9.35
N SER A 4 -11.05 -18.83 -10.13
CA SER A 4 -10.02 -17.94 -10.68
C SER A 4 -9.35 -17.15 -9.56
N LEU A 5 -8.01 -17.08 -9.63
CA LEU A 5 -7.20 -16.21 -8.77
C LEU A 5 -6.79 -14.92 -9.49
N LEU A 6 -7.10 -14.76 -10.77
CA LEU A 6 -6.76 -13.55 -11.53
C LEU A 6 -7.56 -12.36 -11.01
N ALA A 7 -6.91 -11.20 -10.89
CA ALA A 7 -7.52 -9.98 -10.38
C ALA A 7 -8.86 -9.66 -11.07
N ASP A 8 -8.95 -9.88 -12.38
CA ASP A 8 -10.12 -9.59 -13.20
C ASP A 8 -11.33 -10.50 -12.93
N ASN A 9 -11.15 -11.65 -12.25
CA ASN A 9 -12.22 -12.64 -12.01
C ASN A 9 -12.22 -13.27 -10.59
N ILE A 10 -11.41 -12.77 -9.65
CA ILE A 10 -11.33 -13.35 -8.30
C ILE A 10 -12.60 -13.07 -7.47
N SER A 11 -13.14 -14.10 -6.80
CA SER A 11 -14.29 -13.94 -5.91
C SER A 11 -13.90 -13.43 -4.51
N PRO A 12 -14.82 -12.77 -3.77
CA PRO A 12 -14.56 -12.36 -2.38
C PRO A 12 -14.15 -13.52 -1.46
N GLU A 13 -14.70 -14.73 -1.66
CA GLU A 13 -14.34 -15.92 -0.89
C GLU A 13 -12.88 -16.31 -1.12
N ASN A 14 -12.41 -16.26 -2.36
CA ASN A 14 -11.01 -16.52 -2.70
C ASN A 14 -10.06 -15.46 -2.13
N ILE A 15 -10.48 -14.19 -2.15
CA ILE A 15 -9.73 -13.11 -1.49
C ILE A 15 -9.60 -13.44 -0.01
N LYS A 16 -10.71 -13.65 0.70
CA LYS A 16 -10.74 -13.95 2.13
C LYS A 16 -9.93 -15.20 2.49
N PHE A 17 -10.07 -16.27 1.70
CA PHE A 17 -9.36 -17.53 1.92
C PHE A 17 -7.85 -17.36 1.83
N ASN A 18 -7.34 -16.63 0.84
CA ASN A 18 -5.90 -16.41 0.69
C ASN A 18 -5.37 -15.35 1.66
N VAL A 19 -6.12 -14.29 1.94
CA VAL A 19 -5.79 -13.32 3.00
C VAL A 19 -5.61 -14.03 4.36
N GLY A 20 -6.43 -15.04 4.66
CA GLY A 20 -6.29 -15.87 5.87
C GLY A 20 -4.94 -16.59 5.99
N LYS A 21 -4.17 -16.71 4.90
CA LYS A 21 -2.85 -17.32 4.89
C LYS A 21 -1.70 -16.33 5.04
N TYR A 22 -1.97 -15.03 4.89
CA TYR A 22 -0.93 -13.99 4.82
C TYR A 22 0.06 -14.05 5.98
N HIS A 23 -0.41 -14.26 7.21
CA HIS A 23 0.46 -14.36 8.39
C HIS A 23 1.51 -15.48 8.30
N PHE A 24 1.20 -16.59 7.61
CA PHE A 24 2.14 -17.68 7.40
C PHE A 24 3.19 -17.38 6.32
N HIS A 25 2.93 -16.40 5.45
CA HIS A 25 3.88 -15.95 4.42
C HIS A 25 4.84 -14.88 4.96
N VAL A 26 4.43 -14.11 5.96
CA VAL A 26 5.30 -13.14 6.63
C VAL A 26 6.31 -13.87 7.51
N LYS A 27 7.61 -13.60 7.30
CA LYS A 27 8.70 -14.15 8.11
C LYS A 27 8.47 -13.86 9.60
N GLN A 28 8.71 -14.84 10.47
CA GLN A 28 8.50 -14.71 11.91
C GLN A 28 9.19 -13.46 12.51
N SER A 29 10.41 -13.16 12.07
CA SER A 29 11.19 -11.99 12.52
C SER A 29 10.68 -10.63 12.02
N LEU A 30 9.63 -10.63 11.19
CA LEU A 30 8.96 -9.43 10.65
C LEU A 30 7.53 -9.29 11.14
N GLN A 31 6.96 -10.26 11.86
CA GLN A 31 5.55 -10.24 12.22
C GLN A 31 5.17 -9.03 13.07
N GLU A 32 6.01 -8.65 14.04
CA GLU A 32 5.79 -7.45 14.85
C GLU A 32 5.79 -6.19 13.98
N LEU A 33 6.80 -6.06 13.11
CA LEU A 33 6.97 -4.91 12.23
C LEU A 33 5.82 -4.81 11.20
N ASP A 34 5.31 -5.96 10.75
CA ASP A 34 4.13 -6.07 9.90
C ASP A 34 2.85 -5.66 10.62
N GLN A 35 2.67 -6.08 11.87
CA GLN A 35 1.56 -5.64 12.70
C GLN A 35 1.59 -4.13 12.93
N TRP A 36 2.78 -3.54 13.10
CA TRP A 36 2.96 -2.09 13.18
C TRP A 36 2.42 -1.40 11.93
N ARG A 37 2.85 -1.85 10.75
CA ARG A 37 2.40 -1.30 9.46
C ARG A 37 0.89 -1.47 9.23
N ARG A 38 0.33 -2.64 9.53
CA ARG A 38 -1.05 -3.00 9.14
C ARG A 38 -2.12 -2.59 10.15
N LYS A 39 -1.76 -2.44 11.42
CA LYS A 39 -2.73 -2.22 12.50
C LYS A 39 -2.38 -1.03 13.39
N VAL A 40 -1.14 -0.97 13.89
CA VAL A 40 -0.77 0.01 14.93
C VAL A 40 -0.72 1.43 14.34
N ILE A 41 0.04 1.64 13.27
CA ILE A 41 0.19 2.96 12.66
C ILE A 41 -1.14 3.46 12.08
N PRO A 42 -1.92 2.66 11.33
CA PRO A 42 -3.26 3.07 10.93
C PRO A 42 -4.15 3.45 12.12
N GLY A 43 -4.10 2.69 13.23
CA GLY A 43 -4.82 3.02 14.45
C GLY A 43 -4.42 4.38 15.03
N ILE A 44 -3.12 4.66 15.14
CA ILE A 44 -2.62 5.95 15.65
C ILE A 44 -3.07 7.10 14.75
N VAL A 45 -2.92 6.96 13.42
CA VAL A 45 -3.34 7.99 12.46
C VAL A 45 -4.85 8.23 12.53
N GLN A 46 -5.66 7.19 12.74
CA GLN A 46 -7.11 7.31 12.89
C GLN A 46 -7.50 7.98 14.22
N GLU A 47 -6.78 7.75 15.33
CA GLU A 47 -7.00 8.51 16.55
C GLU A 47 -6.67 9.99 16.36
N ARG A 48 -5.52 10.32 15.75
CA ARG A 48 -5.16 11.72 15.41
C ARG A 48 -6.19 12.38 14.49
N LEU A 49 -6.75 11.63 13.54
CA LEU A 49 -7.82 12.11 12.66
C LEU A 49 -9.09 12.48 13.43
N LYS A 50 -9.46 11.73 14.48
CA LYS A 50 -10.62 12.07 15.33
C LYS A 50 -10.41 13.38 16.09
N ASP A 51 -9.16 13.70 16.41
CA ASP A 51 -8.77 14.98 17.02
C ASP A 51 -8.67 16.12 15.99
N GLY A 52 -8.89 15.83 14.70
CA GLY A 52 -8.93 16.80 13.61
C GLY A 52 -7.57 17.10 12.96
N ASP A 53 -6.51 16.37 13.33
CA ASP A 53 -5.16 16.62 12.83
C ASP A 53 -4.40 15.31 12.51
N ALA A 54 -4.66 14.72 11.34
CA ALA A 54 -4.02 13.48 10.92
C ALA A 54 -2.65 13.74 10.26
N TYR A 55 -1.60 13.12 10.79
CA TYR A 55 -0.24 13.14 10.25
C TYR A 55 0.55 11.92 10.73
N LEU A 56 1.74 11.72 10.15
CA LEU A 56 2.71 10.75 10.65
C LEU A 56 3.87 11.47 11.34
N GLU A 57 4.33 10.90 12.44
CA GLU A 57 5.54 11.34 13.11
C GLU A 57 6.78 10.68 12.49
N LYS A 58 7.95 11.32 12.67
CA LYS A 58 9.21 10.80 12.14
C LYS A 58 9.52 9.34 12.55
N PRO A 59 9.38 8.92 13.83
CA PRO A 59 9.61 7.53 14.21
C PRO A 59 8.67 6.54 13.51
N GLU A 60 7.45 6.95 13.19
CA GLU A 60 6.46 6.11 12.49
C GLU A 60 6.86 5.93 11.02
N VAL A 61 7.30 7.01 10.36
CA VAL A 61 7.82 6.95 8.99
C VAL A 61 9.09 6.10 8.91
N GLU A 62 10.01 6.23 9.86
CA GLU A 62 11.22 5.41 9.94
C GLU A 62 10.87 3.92 10.13
N LYS A 63 9.90 3.61 11.00
CA LYS A 63 9.39 2.24 11.21
C LYS A 63 8.76 1.66 9.94
N LEU A 64 7.97 2.44 9.21
CA LEU A 64 7.37 2.03 7.92
C LEU A 64 8.44 1.76 6.85
N VAL A 65 9.49 2.57 6.81
CA VAL A 65 10.61 2.38 5.89
C VAL A 65 11.43 1.15 6.28
N GLU A 66 11.67 0.92 7.58
CA GLU A 66 12.28 -0.32 8.05
C GLU A 66 11.46 -1.54 7.61
N TRP A 67 10.14 -1.52 7.82
CA TRP A 67 9.24 -2.57 7.37
C TRP A 67 9.40 -2.81 5.88
N LYS A 68 9.28 -1.76 5.06
CA LYS A 68 9.36 -1.86 3.61
C LYS A 68 10.68 -2.47 3.14
N LEU A 69 11.80 -2.06 3.73
CA LEU A 69 13.13 -2.54 3.36
C LEU A 69 13.36 -4.01 3.74
N ARG A 70 12.73 -4.50 4.81
CA ARG A 70 12.85 -5.88 5.27
C ARG A 70 11.80 -6.82 4.67
N HIS A 71 10.63 -6.28 4.33
CA HIS A 71 9.49 -7.02 3.78
C HIS A 71 9.56 -7.12 2.24
N GLY A 72 10.11 -6.11 1.57
CA GLY A 72 10.25 -6.07 0.11
C GLY A 72 11.72 -6.07 -0.36
N THR A 73 11.94 -5.52 -1.55
CA THR A 73 13.28 -5.39 -2.13
C THR A 73 14.16 -4.43 -1.30
N TYR A 74 15.23 -4.95 -0.70
CA TYR A 74 16.15 -4.18 0.13
C TYR A 74 16.92 -3.11 -0.66
N ARG A 75 16.82 -1.85 -0.23
CA ARG A 75 17.49 -0.68 -0.84
C ARG A 75 18.17 0.19 0.24
N PRO A 76 19.42 -0.10 0.62
CA PRO A 76 20.05 0.46 1.82
C PRO A 76 20.19 1.99 1.82
N LYS A 77 20.33 2.62 0.65
CA LYS A 77 20.43 4.09 0.52
C LYS A 77 19.13 4.83 0.84
N LEU A 78 18.00 4.13 0.91
CA LEU A 78 16.70 4.75 1.15
C LEU A 78 16.56 5.23 2.60
N ALA A 79 17.00 4.40 3.56
CA ALA A 79 16.86 4.69 4.98
C ALA A 79 17.58 5.98 5.38
N SER A 80 18.83 6.16 4.95
CA SER A 80 19.63 7.35 5.29
C SER A 80 19.04 8.66 4.73
N LEU A 81 18.33 8.60 3.60
CA LEU A 81 17.68 9.79 3.04
C LEU A 81 16.42 10.14 3.82
N VAL A 82 15.63 9.14 4.21
CA VAL A 82 14.39 9.37 4.98
C VAL A 82 14.71 9.94 6.36
N THR A 83 15.71 9.40 7.05
CA THR A 83 16.14 9.89 8.38
C THR A 83 16.69 11.32 8.35
N SER A 84 17.08 11.83 7.16
CA SER A 84 17.58 13.19 6.98
C SER A 84 16.51 14.28 6.87
N ASN A 85 15.23 13.91 6.74
CA ASN A 85 14.13 14.88 6.85
C ASN A 85 13.97 15.29 8.32
N SER A 86 13.57 16.54 8.57
CA SER A 86 13.21 16.99 9.93
C SER A 86 11.89 16.34 10.38
N ALA A 87 11.59 16.41 11.68
CA ALA A 87 10.29 15.93 12.16
C ALA A 87 9.16 16.81 11.62
N GLU A 88 9.40 18.12 11.60
CA GLU A 88 8.48 19.14 11.12
C GLU A 88 8.15 18.96 9.63
N ASP A 89 9.16 18.69 8.78
CA ASP A 89 8.96 18.46 7.34
C ASP A 89 8.07 17.22 7.10
N ILE A 90 8.25 16.17 7.89
CA ILE A 90 7.47 14.92 7.78
C ILE A 90 6.01 15.18 8.19
N GLU A 91 5.80 15.83 9.33
CA GLU A 91 4.46 16.14 9.83
C GLU A 91 3.70 17.05 8.84
N GLU A 92 4.32 18.15 8.41
CA GLU A 92 3.72 19.10 7.46
C GLU A 92 3.38 18.44 6.13
N ALA A 93 4.30 17.66 5.56
CA ALA A 93 4.09 17.00 4.27
C ALA A 93 3.02 15.92 4.33
N THR A 94 2.97 15.13 5.42
CA THR A 94 1.96 14.07 5.58
C THR A 94 0.59 14.64 5.88
N ARG A 95 0.48 15.62 6.79
CA ARG A 95 -0.74 16.38 7.04
C ARG A 95 -1.33 16.95 5.75
N SER A 96 -0.52 17.73 5.02
CA SER A 96 -0.95 18.37 3.78
C SER A 96 -1.40 17.37 2.71
N ALA A 97 -0.70 16.23 2.60
CA ALA A 97 -1.06 15.20 1.64
C ALA A 97 -2.36 14.47 2.03
N PHE A 98 -2.59 14.23 3.32
CA PHE A 98 -3.82 13.59 3.81
C PHE A 98 -5.02 14.53 3.62
N GLU A 99 -4.89 15.81 3.97
CA GLU A 99 -5.91 16.83 3.70
C GLU A 99 -6.23 16.94 2.20
N GLN A 100 -5.20 16.97 1.36
CA GLN A 100 -5.37 16.99 -0.09
C GLN A 100 -6.12 15.74 -0.58
N TYR A 101 -5.76 14.56 -0.09
CA TYR A 101 -6.41 13.31 -0.45
C TYR A 101 -7.90 13.33 -0.11
N ILE A 102 -8.28 13.80 1.09
CA ILE A 102 -9.69 13.92 1.48
C ILE A 102 -10.44 14.87 0.57
N LYS A 103 -9.83 16.02 0.27
CA LYS A 103 -10.47 17.09 -0.51
C LYS A 103 -10.70 16.70 -1.97
N ASP A 104 -9.69 16.11 -2.60
CA ASP A 104 -9.68 15.85 -4.04
C ASP A 104 -10.09 14.41 -4.39
N GLU A 105 -10.15 13.52 -3.40
CA GLU A 105 -10.30 12.06 -3.55
C GLU A 105 -9.28 11.42 -4.52
N ASP A 106 -8.11 12.06 -4.69
CA ASP A 106 -7.05 11.65 -5.62
C ASP A 106 -5.81 11.16 -4.86
N ALA A 107 -5.72 9.83 -4.72
CA ALA A 107 -4.57 9.18 -4.10
C ALA A 107 -3.26 9.46 -4.87
N ALA A 108 -3.30 9.58 -6.20
CA ALA A 108 -2.11 9.82 -7.00
C ALA A 108 -1.57 11.26 -6.83
N ALA A 109 -2.46 12.24 -6.64
CA ALA A 109 -2.07 13.61 -6.31
C ALA A 109 -1.38 13.68 -4.94
N ALA A 110 -1.99 13.10 -3.91
CA ALA A 110 -1.44 13.06 -2.55
C ALA A 110 -0.10 12.29 -2.49
N VAL A 111 -0.01 11.13 -3.16
CA VAL A 111 1.27 10.40 -3.29
C VAL A 111 2.33 11.24 -3.99
N LYS A 112 1.98 11.97 -5.05
CA LYS A 112 2.91 12.88 -5.72
C LYS A 112 3.40 13.97 -4.78
N ALA A 113 2.54 14.54 -3.94
CA ALA A 113 2.91 15.57 -2.97
C ALA A 113 3.96 15.03 -1.97
N LEU A 114 3.75 13.83 -1.44
CA LEU A 114 4.68 13.16 -0.52
C LEU A 114 6.06 12.87 -1.13
N THR A 115 6.18 12.77 -2.46
CA THR A 115 7.48 12.52 -3.12
C THR A 115 8.48 13.69 -3.01
N LYS A 116 8.06 14.83 -2.45
CA LYS A 116 8.95 15.95 -2.13
C LYS A 116 9.90 15.65 -0.97
N LEU A 117 9.53 14.72 -0.08
CA LEU A 117 10.38 14.30 1.03
C LEU A 117 11.60 13.51 0.52
N LYS A 118 12.77 13.74 1.13
CA LYS A 118 14.01 13.07 0.73
C LYS A 118 13.90 11.57 0.97
N GLY A 119 14.25 10.77 -0.04
CA GLY A 119 14.16 9.31 0.07
C GLY A 119 12.74 8.76 -0.04
N ILE A 120 11.74 9.57 -0.38
CA ILE A 120 10.36 9.11 -0.55
C ILE A 120 9.99 9.17 -2.03
N GLY A 121 10.03 8.01 -2.69
CA GLY A 121 9.49 7.83 -4.04
C GLY A 121 8.02 7.38 -4.03
N PRO A 122 7.37 7.19 -5.20
CA PRO A 122 5.96 6.81 -5.30
C PRO A 122 5.58 5.57 -4.47
N ALA A 123 6.48 4.59 -4.40
CA ALA A 123 6.26 3.41 -3.56
C ALA A 123 6.31 3.72 -2.06
N THR A 124 7.18 4.59 -1.58
CA THR A 124 7.20 4.91 -0.13
C THR A 124 6.06 5.85 0.20
N ALA A 125 5.79 6.85 -0.65
CA ALA A 125 4.67 7.76 -0.48
C ALA A 125 3.32 7.04 -0.42
N SER A 126 3.08 6.06 -1.30
CA SER A 126 1.85 5.24 -1.25
C SER A 126 1.76 4.36 -0.01
N LEU A 127 2.88 3.92 0.57
CA LEU A 127 2.87 3.22 1.87
C LEU A 127 2.40 4.14 3.00
N LEU A 128 2.86 5.40 3.02
CA LEU A 128 2.44 6.37 4.03
C LEU A 128 0.95 6.66 3.90
N LEU A 129 0.49 6.94 2.67
CA LEU A 129 -0.93 7.23 2.42
C LEU A 129 -1.84 6.01 2.65
N SER A 130 -1.38 4.78 2.38
CA SER A 130 -2.14 3.57 2.70
C SER A 130 -2.32 3.34 4.20
N CYS A 131 -1.47 3.92 5.05
CA CYS A 131 -1.67 3.86 6.50
C CYS A 131 -2.76 4.82 6.95
N TYR A 132 -2.93 5.95 6.26
CA TYR A 132 -4.04 6.87 6.48
C TYR A 132 -5.38 6.26 6.05
N ASP A 133 -5.43 5.67 4.85
CA ASP A 133 -6.65 5.01 4.33
C ASP A 133 -6.34 3.59 3.78
N PRO A 134 -6.28 2.57 4.65
CA PRO A 134 -6.01 1.19 4.24
C PRO A 134 -7.16 0.56 3.46
N VAL A 135 -8.34 1.19 3.48
CA VAL A 135 -9.53 0.69 2.79
C VAL A 135 -9.48 1.02 1.31
N ARG A 136 -9.09 2.24 0.95
CA ARG A 136 -9.16 2.75 -0.43
C ARG A 136 -7.80 2.92 -1.09
N VAL A 137 -6.74 3.23 -0.35
CA VAL A 137 -5.44 3.58 -0.95
C VAL A 137 -4.54 2.33 -1.04
N PRO A 138 -4.15 1.89 -2.26
CA PRO A 138 -3.22 0.79 -2.40
C PRO A 138 -1.78 1.24 -2.14
N PHE A 139 -1.03 0.42 -1.41
CA PHE A 139 0.42 0.50 -1.34
C PHE A 139 1.04 -0.04 -2.63
N PHE A 140 1.97 0.71 -3.23
CA PHE A 140 2.67 0.29 -4.45
C PHE A 140 3.80 -0.70 -4.14
N SER A 141 3.43 -1.91 -3.73
CA SER A 141 4.31 -3.08 -3.62
C SER A 141 4.54 -3.77 -4.96
N ASP A 142 5.58 -4.59 -5.03
CA ASP A 142 5.90 -5.34 -6.26
C ASP A 142 4.82 -6.39 -6.54
N GLU A 143 4.38 -7.08 -5.48
CA GLU A 143 3.40 -8.16 -5.53
C GLU A 143 2.03 -7.62 -5.96
N LEU A 144 1.55 -6.53 -5.33
CA LEU A 144 0.25 -5.96 -5.67
C LEU A 144 0.24 -5.45 -7.12
N PHE A 145 1.30 -4.75 -7.54
CA PHE A 145 1.39 -4.23 -8.90
C PHE A 145 1.41 -5.34 -9.95
N ARG A 146 2.19 -6.40 -9.71
CA ARG A 146 2.24 -7.58 -10.60
C ARG A 146 0.92 -8.31 -10.62
N TYR A 147 0.29 -8.50 -9.48
CA TYR A 147 -0.98 -9.20 -9.34
C TYR A 147 -2.09 -8.50 -10.15
N VAL A 148 -2.31 -7.21 -9.91
CA VAL A 148 -3.42 -6.51 -10.58
C VAL A 148 -3.12 -6.24 -12.05
N ASN A 149 -1.88 -6.35 -12.51
CA ASN A 149 -1.50 -6.25 -13.93
C ASN A 149 -1.04 -7.60 -14.52
N PHE A 150 -1.42 -8.71 -13.90
CA PHE A 150 -0.94 -10.03 -14.29
C PHE A 150 -1.51 -10.43 -15.66
N GLU A 151 -0.62 -10.83 -16.56
CA GLU A 151 -0.97 -11.56 -17.78
C GLU A 151 -0.12 -12.83 -17.84
N ASP A 152 -0.71 -13.95 -18.28
CA ASP A 152 -0.01 -15.22 -18.46
C ASP A 152 0.90 -15.20 -19.70
N LYS A 153 1.90 -14.31 -19.66
CA LYS A 153 2.89 -14.06 -20.70
C LYS A 153 4.22 -13.66 -20.05
N LYS A 154 5.31 -14.01 -20.71
CA LYS A 154 6.67 -13.65 -20.29
C LYS A 154 6.82 -12.14 -20.07
N ALA A 155 7.43 -11.74 -18.96
CA ALA A 155 7.63 -10.36 -18.52
C ALA A 155 6.34 -9.55 -18.32
N LYS A 156 5.19 -10.21 -18.19
CA LYS A 156 3.88 -9.58 -17.98
C LYS A 156 3.13 -10.14 -16.77
N GLY A 157 3.58 -11.25 -16.18
CA GLY A 157 3.08 -11.81 -14.93
C GLY A 157 3.94 -11.43 -13.73
N TRP A 158 4.28 -12.40 -12.88
CA TRP A 158 5.11 -12.21 -11.70
C TRP A 158 6.57 -11.78 -12.00
N ASP A 159 7.04 -12.01 -13.22
CA ASP A 159 8.34 -11.56 -13.72
C ASP A 159 8.32 -10.16 -14.35
N ARG A 160 7.17 -9.45 -14.31
CA ARG A 160 7.03 -8.06 -14.80
C ARG A 160 8.00 -7.13 -14.06
N LYS A 161 8.76 -6.36 -14.83
CA LYS A 161 9.62 -5.27 -14.33
C LYS A 161 8.78 -4.07 -13.91
N ILE A 162 9.22 -3.40 -12.85
CA ILE A 162 8.51 -2.28 -12.23
C ILE A 162 9.41 -1.05 -12.24
N GLY A 163 8.91 0.06 -12.79
CA GLY A 163 9.63 1.33 -12.88
C GLY A 163 9.49 2.22 -11.65
N TYR A 164 8.47 1.98 -10.81
CA TYR A 164 8.10 2.79 -9.65
C TYR A 164 7.76 4.24 -10.00
N THR A 165 7.07 4.44 -11.13
CA THR A 165 6.67 5.75 -11.64
C THR A 165 5.27 6.15 -11.18
N MET A 166 4.95 7.45 -11.21
CA MET A 166 3.58 7.92 -10.93
C MET A 166 2.54 7.38 -11.93
N LYS A 167 2.95 7.09 -13.19
CA LYS A 167 2.04 6.50 -14.19
C LYS A 167 1.65 5.08 -13.80
N GLU A 168 2.62 4.28 -13.35
CA GLU A 168 2.35 2.93 -12.85
C GLU A 168 1.52 2.98 -11.56
N TYR A 169 1.77 3.95 -10.68
CA TYR A 169 0.94 4.12 -9.48
C TYR A 169 -0.52 4.43 -9.81
N LYS A 170 -0.78 5.32 -10.79
CA LYS A 170 -2.16 5.59 -11.25
C LYS A 170 -2.84 4.33 -11.76
N SER A 171 -2.14 3.55 -12.59
CA SER A 171 -2.65 2.27 -13.08
C SER A 171 -2.91 1.28 -11.94
N LEU A 172 -2.08 1.26 -10.90
CA LEU A 172 -2.32 0.45 -9.71
C LEU A 172 -3.63 0.84 -9.01
N VAL A 173 -3.84 2.14 -8.77
CA VAL A 173 -5.07 2.67 -8.14
C VAL A 173 -6.30 2.26 -8.95
N GLU A 174 -6.28 2.49 -10.27
CA GLU A 174 -7.38 2.14 -11.16
C GLU A 174 -7.69 0.63 -11.12
N ARG A 175 -6.66 -0.22 -11.20
CA ARG A 175 -6.84 -1.68 -11.25
C ARG A 175 -7.32 -2.25 -9.90
N VAL A 176 -6.84 -1.70 -8.78
CA VAL A 176 -7.35 -2.07 -7.44
C VAL A 176 -8.82 -1.66 -7.30
N ASP A 177 -9.19 -0.46 -7.75
CA ASP A 177 -10.57 -0.01 -7.71
C ASP A 177 -11.51 -0.86 -8.59
N VAL A 178 -11.04 -1.37 -9.73
CA VAL A 178 -11.80 -2.33 -10.54
C VAL A 178 -12.13 -3.58 -9.74
N VAL A 179 -11.15 -4.17 -9.03
CA VAL A 179 -11.38 -5.36 -8.19
C VAL A 179 -12.38 -5.06 -7.09
N ARG A 180 -12.21 -3.93 -6.39
CA ARG A 180 -13.08 -3.52 -5.28
C ARG A 180 -14.52 -3.25 -5.73
N LYS A 181 -14.69 -2.47 -6.81
CA LYS A 181 -16.01 -2.14 -7.36
C LYS A 181 -16.71 -3.39 -7.89
N ARG A 182 -15.99 -4.31 -8.56
CA ARG A 182 -16.57 -5.59 -8.99
C ARG A 182 -17.08 -6.40 -7.80
N ALA A 183 -16.25 -6.57 -6.77
CA ALA A 183 -16.64 -7.32 -5.57
C ALA A 183 -17.91 -6.75 -4.93
N HIS A 184 -18.03 -5.43 -4.85
CA HIS A 184 -19.23 -4.77 -4.34
C HIS A 184 -20.45 -4.97 -5.27
N LEU A 185 -20.29 -4.73 -6.57
CA LEU A 185 -21.42 -4.76 -7.52
C LEU A 185 -21.94 -6.18 -7.81
N GLU A 186 -21.06 -7.17 -7.90
CA GLU A 186 -21.45 -8.55 -8.25
C GLU A 186 -21.79 -9.41 -7.04
N TYR A 187 -21.18 -9.13 -5.87
CA TYR A 187 -21.29 -9.98 -4.69
C TYR A 187 -21.77 -9.24 -3.43
N GLY A 188 -21.95 -7.91 -3.48
CA GLY A 188 -22.28 -7.11 -2.29
C GLY A 188 -21.16 -7.09 -1.25
N ALA A 189 -19.92 -7.37 -1.64
CA ALA A 189 -18.79 -7.51 -0.74
C ALA A 189 -17.85 -6.31 -0.79
N ASP A 190 -17.63 -5.67 0.36
CA ASP A 190 -16.66 -4.58 0.50
C ASP A 190 -15.26 -5.14 0.77
N ILE A 191 -14.38 -4.96 -0.21
CA ILE A 191 -12.98 -5.40 -0.12
C ILE A 191 -12.07 -4.18 0.04
N SER A 192 -11.19 -4.24 1.03
CA SER A 192 -10.18 -3.20 1.27
C SER A 192 -8.98 -3.34 0.34
N ALA A 193 -8.31 -2.23 0.03
CA ALA A 193 -7.07 -2.23 -0.73
C ALA A 193 -5.99 -3.09 -0.04
N ILE A 194 -5.89 -3.01 1.30
CA ILE A 194 -4.94 -3.82 2.08
C ILE A 194 -5.23 -5.33 2.00
N SER A 195 -6.49 -5.75 1.88
CA SER A 195 -6.82 -7.17 1.66
C SER A 195 -6.35 -7.67 0.28
N ILE A 196 -6.41 -6.82 -0.76
CA ILE A 196 -5.92 -7.20 -2.09
C ILE A 196 -4.39 -7.24 -2.11
N GLU A 197 -3.73 -6.36 -1.35
CA GLU A 197 -2.28 -6.40 -1.14
C GLU A 197 -1.85 -7.69 -0.45
N GLU A 198 -2.52 -8.09 0.62
CA GLU A 198 -2.23 -9.32 1.36
C GLU A 198 -2.44 -10.57 0.51
N LEU A 199 -3.53 -10.59 -0.26
CA LEU A 199 -3.76 -11.60 -1.29
C LEU A 199 -2.59 -11.66 -2.28
N ALA A 200 -2.19 -10.51 -2.83
CA ALA A 200 -1.13 -10.46 -3.83
C ALA A 200 0.20 -11.00 -3.28
N TYR A 201 0.52 -10.69 -2.01
CA TYR A 201 1.69 -11.21 -1.31
C TYR A 201 1.63 -12.73 -1.06
N VAL A 202 0.43 -13.29 -0.89
CA VAL A 202 0.26 -14.74 -0.75
C VAL A 202 0.44 -15.47 -2.09
N LEU A 203 0.08 -14.83 -3.19
CA LEU A 203 0.11 -15.44 -4.53
C LEU A 203 1.46 -15.31 -5.26
N GLY A 204 2.31 -14.36 -4.88
CA GLY A 204 3.53 -13.98 -5.60
C GLY A 204 4.81 -14.05 -4.78
#